data_AF-A0A368KYH6-F1
#
_entry.id   AF-A0A368KYH6-F1
#
_cell.length_a   1.000
_cell.length_b   1.000
_cell.length_c   1.000
_cell.angle_alpha   90.00
_cell.angle_beta   90.00
_cell.angle_gamma   90.00
#
_symmetry.space_group_name_H-M   'P 1'
#
loop_
_entity.id
_entity.type
_entity.pdbx_description
1 polymer ?
#
loop_
_entity_poly.entity_id
_entity_poly.type
_entity_poly.pdbx_seq_one_letter_code
_entity_poly.pdbx_strand_id
1 'polypeptide(L)'
;MMRSPLPCSGRFPARRRGVVLFVVLVVVVMITLSAFAFTELMFVENKAAHLTGRQIQARNVAESGVAMLSVFLEQEQELIEAQGGIYDNPDIMRGILVHPDADAEARGRFSILAPALNADGSIEGIRFGLEDESSRVNLNALLMMEQQSEGAGKTLLLALPGMTEDIADCILDYLDEDDETRPYGAEYDYYNTLDPPYNPKNGPLETVEELLLVKGVMPELLFGRDTNRNGLVDEHEWATSANTDQAETEMLSMVPDLGWSSYMTLVSMEKNYSTTGQPKIFLNEENLQTLHSNISAIFPVEYADFICAYRLYGSSSNSSGGNSGGQSVSSVQLDLTQPAKTQIANMLDLIGASVSVPNGTLKSPFEDSVVAMNIYLPELMDNMTINPSPVIPGRININQAPYEILLGIPGMEESIVSQILEQRIPTPDPENPITRHETWILTQGIVTLEQMKTLSPFICGGGDVYRAQVVGYFEDGKAFSRHEVVLDATQPQPKVMLWRDMTELGRGHPLEVLGVELGLDDGQIN
;
A
#
# COMPACT_ATOMS: atom_id res chain seq x y z
N MET A 1 -121.30 46.37 -29.53
CA MET A 1 -120.17 46.60 -30.47
C MET A 1 -118.95 46.90 -29.61
N MET A 2 -117.76 46.34 -29.73
CA MET A 2 -117.15 45.33 -30.59
C MET A 2 -115.79 44.97 -29.92
N ARG A 3 -115.50 43.67 -29.77
CA ARG A 3 -114.18 43.00 -29.84
C ARG A 3 -113.02 43.35 -28.88
N SER A 4 -112.63 42.32 -28.12
CA SER A 4 -111.29 41.88 -27.64
C SER A 4 -110.18 41.88 -28.74
N PRO A 5 -108.86 41.65 -28.48
CA PRO A 5 -108.24 40.91 -27.35
C PRO A 5 -106.88 41.41 -26.79
N LEU A 6 -106.42 40.76 -25.70
CA LEU A 6 -105.02 40.74 -25.22
C LEU A 6 -104.05 40.22 -26.29
N PRO A 7 -102.74 40.53 -26.16
CA PRO A 7 -101.79 39.43 -26.14
C PRO A 7 -100.67 39.56 -25.10
N CYS A 8 -100.31 38.41 -24.53
CA CYS A 8 -99.06 38.13 -23.85
C CYS A 8 -97.85 38.42 -24.74
N SER A 9 -96.76 38.93 -24.17
CA SER A 9 -95.43 38.78 -24.76
C SER A 9 -94.43 38.36 -23.68
N GLY A 10 -93.88 37.16 -23.88
CA GLY A 10 -93.00 36.48 -22.94
C GLY A 10 -91.65 37.17 -22.77
N ARG A 11 -91.14 37.13 -21.53
CA ARG A 11 -89.71 37.26 -21.27
C ARG A 11 -89.01 36.06 -21.89
N PHE A 12 -88.28 36.27 -22.98
CA PHE A 12 -87.25 35.33 -23.41
C PHE A 12 -86.14 35.28 -22.34
N PRO A 13 -85.75 34.11 -21.82
CA PRO A 13 -84.58 34.02 -20.96
C PRO A 13 -83.34 34.35 -21.79
N ALA A 14 -82.50 35.25 -21.27
CA ALA A 14 -81.21 35.56 -21.87
C ALA A 14 -80.40 34.25 -22.04
N ARG A 15 -80.04 33.93 -23.29
CA ARG A 15 -79.07 32.87 -23.61
C ARG A 15 -77.77 33.15 -22.85
N ARG A 16 -77.54 32.44 -21.75
CA ARG A 16 -76.22 32.35 -21.12
C ARG A 16 -75.33 31.56 -22.09
N ARG A 17 -74.37 32.26 -22.69
CA ARG A 17 -73.36 31.72 -23.60
C ARG A 17 -72.49 30.69 -22.86
N GLY A 18 -72.16 29.57 -23.49
CA GLY A 18 -71.44 28.41 -22.92
C GLY A 18 -69.99 28.63 -22.48
N VAL A 19 -69.63 29.81 -21.98
CA VAL A 19 -68.26 30.17 -21.53
C VAL A 19 -67.87 29.48 -20.23
N VAL A 20 -68.83 29.22 -19.34
CA VAL A 20 -68.58 28.55 -18.04
C VAL A 20 -67.99 27.15 -18.23
N LEU A 21 -68.47 26.39 -19.22
CA LEU A 21 -67.95 25.05 -19.52
C LEU A 21 -66.48 25.09 -19.94
N PHE A 22 -66.09 26.07 -20.77
CA PHE A 22 -64.71 26.24 -21.20
C PHE A 22 -63.79 26.63 -20.05
N VAL A 23 -64.22 27.55 -19.17
CA VAL A 23 -63.44 27.93 -17.99
C VAL A 23 -63.26 26.74 -17.04
N VAL A 24 -64.34 25.98 -16.78
CA VAL A 24 -64.26 24.77 -15.94
C VAL A 24 -63.34 23.73 -16.57
N LEU A 25 -63.41 23.51 -17.88
CA LEU A 25 -62.54 22.55 -18.56
C LEU A 25 -61.07 22.97 -18.48
N VAL A 26 -60.76 24.25 -18.69
CA VAL A 26 -59.37 24.76 -18.56
C VAL A 26 -58.88 24.62 -17.12
N VAL A 27 -59.70 24.94 -16.12
CA VAL A 27 -59.35 24.77 -14.70
C VAL A 27 -59.12 23.31 -14.36
N VAL A 28 -59.99 22.40 -14.83
CA VAL A 28 -59.81 20.96 -14.62
C VAL A 28 -58.51 20.49 -15.27
N VAL A 29 -58.24 20.88 -16.52
CA VAL A 29 -56.97 20.53 -17.21
C VAL A 29 -55.76 21.05 -16.44
N MET A 30 -55.78 22.29 -15.95
CA MET A 30 -54.69 22.85 -15.14
C MET A 30 -54.50 22.12 -13.82
N ILE A 31 -55.58 21.77 -13.11
CA ILE A 31 -55.51 21.00 -11.87
C ILE A 31 -54.98 19.59 -12.16
N THR A 32 -55.41 18.94 -13.24
CA THR A 32 -54.90 17.61 -13.60
C THR A 32 -53.42 17.63 -13.96
N LEU A 33 -52.95 18.65 -14.70
CA LEU A 33 -51.53 18.81 -15.00
C LEU A 33 -50.71 19.11 -13.74
N SER A 34 -51.25 19.93 -12.83
CA SER A 34 -50.59 20.24 -11.55
C SER A 34 -50.53 19.01 -10.65
N ALA A 35 -51.61 18.22 -10.58
CA ALA A 35 -51.65 16.97 -9.83
C ALA A 35 -50.68 15.94 -10.42
N PHE A 36 -50.63 15.81 -11.75
CA PHE A 36 -49.67 14.94 -12.43
C PHE A 36 -48.21 15.35 -12.15
N ALA A 37 -47.89 16.64 -12.30
CA ALA A 37 -46.55 17.16 -12.01
C ALA A 37 -46.17 16.96 -10.53
N PHE A 38 -47.11 17.16 -9.59
CA PHE A 38 -46.89 16.89 -8.18
C PHE A 38 -46.64 15.40 -7.92
N THR A 39 -47.39 14.51 -8.54
CA THR A 39 -47.20 13.06 -8.40
C THR A 39 -45.84 12.61 -8.92
N GLU A 40 -45.42 13.08 -10.10
CA GLU A 40 -44.07 12.81 -10.65
C GLU A 40 -42.97 13.32 -9.71
N LEU A 41 -43.09 14.56 -9.21
CA LEU A 41 -42.16 15.12 -8.23
C LEU A 41 -42.10 14.24 -6.97
N MET A 42 -43.24 13.82 -6.43
CA MET A 42 -43.28 12.99 -5.22
C MET A 42 -42.69 11.59 -5.44
N PHE A 43 -42.84 11.00 -6.63
CA PHE A 43 -42.19 9.74 -6.95
C PHE A 43 -40.66 9.88 -7.05
N VAL A 44 -40.17 10.96 -7.67
CA VAL A 44 -38.74 11.27 -7.74
C VAL A 44 -38.17 11.50 -6.35
N GLU A 45 -38.82 12.32 -5.52
CA GLU A 45 -38.38 12.60 -4.14
C GLU A 45 -38.38 11.34 -3.27
N ASN A 46 -39.40 10.48 -3.40
CA ASN A 46 -39.43 9.22 -2.66
C ASN A 46 -38.27 8.29 -3.09
N LYS A 47 -38.03 8.17 -4.41
CA LYS A 47 -36.92 7.37 -4.94
C LYS A 47 -35.57 7.93 -4.51
N ALA A 48 -35.40 9.25 -4.53
CA ALA A 48 -34.19 9.93 -4.06
C ALA A 48 -33.96 9.65 -2.56
N ALA A 49 -34.97 9.80 -1.72
CA ALA A 49 -34.88 9.51 -0.29
C ALA A 49 -34.47 8.06 -0.01
N HIS A 50 -35.05 7.10 -0.74
CA HIS A 50 -34.66 5.69 -0.63
C HIS A 50 -33.21 5.44 -1.08
N LEU A 51 -32.78 6.03 -2.20
CA LEU A 51 -31.41 5.87 -2.71
C LEU A 51 -30.39 6.53 -1.77
N THR A 52 -30.67 7.73 -1.25
CA THR A 52 -29.79 8.39 -0.27
C THR A 52 -29.69 7.57 1.01
N GLY A 53 -30.80 7.01 1.50
CA GLY A 53 -30.79 6.12 2.66
C GLY A 53 -29.93 4.87 2.41
N ARG A 54 -30.09 4.24 1.25
CA ARG A 54 -29.28 3.08 0.84
C ARG A 54 -27.81 3.43 0.64
N GLN A 55 -27.50 4.61 0.12
CA GLN A 55 -26.12 5.07 -0.08
C GLN A 55 -25.40 5.20 1.27
N ILE A 56 -26.06 5.78 2.27
CA ILE A 56 -25.54 5.86 3.64
C ILE A 56 -25.33 4.46 4.24
N GLN A 57 -26.28 3.53 4.00
CA GLN A 57 -26.12 2.15 4.44
C GLN A 57 -24.95 1.45 3.76
N ALA A 58 -24.78 1.62 2.44
CA ALA A 58 -23.67 1.04 1.69
C ALA A 58 -22.31 1.56 2.20
N ARG A 59 -22.24 2.85 2.55
CA ARG A 59 -21.08 3.43 3.23
C ARG A 59 -20.79 2.75 4.56
N ASN A 60 -21.78 2.57 5.41
CA ASN A 60 -21.61 1.89 6.70
C ASN A 60 -21.20 0.41 6.53
N VAL A 61 -21.69 -0.25 5.46
CA VAL A 61 -21.27 -1.62 5.12
C VAL A 61 -19.80 -1.66 4.71
N ALA A 62 -19.32 -0.69 3.91
CA ALA A 62 -17.91 -0.56 3.58
C ALA A 62 -17.05 -0.25 4.82
N GLU A 63 -17.51 0.67 5.68
CA GLU A 63 -16.82 1.00 6.94
C GLU A 63 -16.76 -0.20 7.90
N SER A 64 -17.74 -1.11 7.85
CA SER A 64 -17.70 -2.38 8.60
C SER A 64 -16.55 -3.28 8.13
N GLY A 65 -16.23 -3.28 6.83
CA GLY A 65 -15.06 -3.97 6.30
C GLY A 65 -13.73 -3.38 6.79
N VAL A 66 -13.63 -2.05 6.87
CA VAL A 66 -12.45 -1.37 7.44
C VAL A 66 -12.27 -1.69 8.93
N ALA A 67 -13.36 -1.71 9.69
CA ALA A 67 -13.35 -2.09 11.10
C ALA A 67 -12.94 -3.56 11.28
N MET A 68 -13.44 -4.45 10.43
CA MET A 68 -13.06 -5.88 10.41
C MET A 68 -11.56 -6.03 10.15
N LEU A 69 -10.98 -5.29 9.21
CA LEU A 69 -9.53 -5.31 8.94
C LEU A 69 -8.71 -4.86 10.15
N SER A 70 -9.16 -3.83 10.86
CA SER A 70 -8.47 -3.34 12.06
C SER A 70 -8.42 -4.41 13.16
N VAL A 71 -9.51 -5.17 13.33
CA VAL A 71 -9.57 -6.29 14.29
C VAL A 71 -8.79 -7.50 13.80
N PHE A 72 -8.76 -7.76 12.50
CA PHE A 72 -8.00 -8.85 11.90
C PHE A 72 -6.49 -8.62 12.09
N LEU A 73 -6.01 -7.40 11.86
CA LEU A 73 -4.60 -7.02 12.00
C LEU A 73 -4.13 -6.87 13.46
N GLU A 74 -5.04 -6.79 14.44
CA GLU A 74 -4.72 -6.80 15.87
C GLU A 74 -4.37 -8.22 16.38
N GLN A 75 -4.71 -9.26 15.63
CA GLN A 75 -4.46 -10.65 16.03
C GLN A 75 -2.98 -11.03 15.95
N GLU A 76 -2.61 -12.08 16.68
CA GLU A 76 -1.27 -12.68 16.57
C GLU A 76 -1.07 -13.29 15.17
N GLN A 77 0.16 -13.20 14.67
CA GLN A 77 0.51 -13.63 13.30
C GLN A 77 0.14 -15.10 13.03
N GLU A 78 0.34 -16.00 14.00
CA GLU A 78 -0.01 -17.42 13.86
C GLU A 78 -1.52 -17.61 13.63
N LEU A 79 -2.36 -16.80 14.28
CA LEU A 79 -3.81 -16.86 14.12
C LEU A 79 -4.25 -16.32 12.75
N ILE A 80 -3.60 -15.26 12.28
CA ILE A 80 -3.82 -14.68 10.95
C ILE A 80 -3.46 -15.71 9.87
N GLU A 81 -2.31 -16.37 9.99
CA GLU A 81 -1.86 -17.42 9.08
C GLU A 81 -2.83 -18.61 9.08
N ALA A 82 -3.29 -19.04 10.26
CA ALA A 82 -4.30 -20.11 10.40
C ALA A 82 -5.66 -19.76 9.77
N GLN A 83 -5.98 -18.48 9.61
CA GLN A 83 -7.20 -17.99 8.95
C GLN A 83 -7.04 -17.80 7.44
N GLY A 84 -5.90 -18.14 6.85
CA GLY A 84 -5.63 -18.00 5.40
C GLY A 84 -4.74 -16.82 5.03
N GLY A 85 -4.19 -16.09 6.01
CA GLY A 85 -3.22 -15.03 5.78
C GLY A 85 -3.82 -13.71 5.27
N ILE A 86 -2.93 -12.76 4.98
CA ILE A 86 -3.26 -11.37 4.61
C ILE A 86 -3.25 -11.15 3.09
N TYR A 87 -2.43 -11.90 2.36
CA TYR A 87 -2.13 -11.63 0.95
C TYR A 87 -3.26 -12.01 -0.01
N ASP A 88 -3.85 -13.20 0.08
CA ASP A 88 -5.02 -13.54 -0.75
C ASP A 88 -5.91 -14.52 0.01
N ASN A 89 -7.01 -13.99 0.54
CA ASN A 89 -7.92 -14.69 1.43
C ASN A 89 -9.39 -14.37 1.08
N PRO A 90 -9.89 -14.91 -0.04
CA PRO A 90 -11.25 -14.66 -0.49
C PRO A 90 -12.32 -15.12 0.50
N ASP A 91 -12.05 -16.11 1.36
CA ASP A 91 -13.03 -16.67 2.29
C ASP A 91 -13.53 -15.64 3.32
N ILE A 92 -12.65 -14.75 3.78
CA ILE A 92 -12.99 -13.69 4.75
C ILE A 92 -13.02 -12.29 4.12
N MET A 93 -12.58 -12.13 2.88
CA MET A 93 -12.45 -10.82 2.23
C MET A 93 -13.34 -10.64 0.99
N ARG A 94 -14.07 -11.67 0.54
CA ARG A 94 -14.97 -11.57 -0.62
C ARG A 94 -16.44 -11.75 -0.23
N GLY A 95 -17.25 -10.74 -0.51
CA GLY A 95 -18.71 -10.83 -0.46
C GLY A 95 -19.27 -11.08 0.94
N ILE A 96 -18.64 -10.51 1.97
CA ILE A 96 -19.00 -10.74 3.37
C ILE A 96 -20.31 -10.05 3.70
N LEU A 97 -21.28 -10.84 4.18
CA LEU A 97 -22.62 -10.38 4.50
C LEU A 97 -22.64 -9.63 5.84
N VAL A 98 -23.02 -8.35 5.80
CA VAL A 98 -23.16 -7.49 6.99
C VAL A 98 -24.62 -7.18 7.28
N HIS A 99 -25.42 -6.91 6.25
CA HIS A 99 -26.84 -6.62 6.39
C HIS A 99 -27.66 -7.78 5.80
N PRO A 100 -28.04 -8.79 6.60
CA PRO A 100 -28.87 -9.89 6.13
C PRO A 100 -30.31 -9.43 5.95
N ASP A 101 -30.91 -9.78 4.81
CA ASP A 101 -32.34 -9.59 4.53
C ASP A 101 -32.90 -10.83 3.83
N ALA A 102 -34.22 -11.03 3.96
CA ALA A 102 -34.93 -12.07 3.24
C ALA A 102 -34.91 -11.80 1.72
N ASP A 103 -35.03 -10.54 1.33
CA ASP A 103 -34.88 -10.10 -0.05
C ASP A 103 -33.39 -10.02 -0.41
N ALA A 104 -32.99 -10.70 -1.48
CA ALA A 104 -31.62 -10.67 -1.99
C ALA A 104 -31.21 -9.23 -2.33
N GLU A 105 -32.11 -8.45 -2.96
CA GLU A 105 -31.84 -7.06 -3.36
C GLU A 105 -31.58 -6.11 -2.18
N ALA A 106 -31.97 -6.50 -0.96
CA ALA A 106 -31.76 -5.72 0.25
C ALA A 106 -30.55 -6.17 1.08
N ARG A 107 -29.83 -7.22 0.65
CA ARG A 107 -28.63 -7.67 1.36
C ARG A 107 -27.44 -6.76 1.09
N GLY A 108 -26.77 -6.36 2.17
CA GLY A 108 -25.56 -5.55 2.12
C GLY A 108 -24.31 -6.40 2.37
N ARG A 109 -23.36 -6.35 1.44
CA ARG A 109 -22.08 -7.06 1.51
C ARG A 109 -20.90 -6.11 1.35
N PHE A 110 -19.72 -6.52 1.83
CA PHE A 110 -18.48 -5.86 1.45
C PHE A 110 -17.46 -6.85 0.88
N SER A 111 -16.54 -6.32 0.10
CA SER A 111 -15.36 -7.03 -0.39
C SER A 111 -14.13 -6.15 -0.26
N ILE A 112 -12.99 -6.77 0.02
CA ILE A 112 -11.70 -6.14 0.22
C ILE A 112 -10.79 -6.60 -0.91
N LEU A 113 -10.15 -5.63 -1.56
CA LEU A 113 -9.46 -5.82 -2.82
C LEU A 113 -8.07 -5.18 -2.74
N ALA A 114 -7.12 -5.82 -3.40
CA ALA A 114 -5.80 -5.30 -3.65
C ALA A 114 -5.36 -5.66 -5.08
N PRO A 115 -4.46 -4.88 -5.70
CA PRO A 115 -3.86 -5.26 -6.98
C PRO A 115 -3.08 -6.58 -6.86
N ALA A 116 -3.14 -7.38 -7.92
CA ALA A 116 -2.35 -8.60 -8.05
C ALA A 116 -1.05 -8.34 -8.84
N LEU A 117 -0.05 -9.18 -8.59
CA LEU A 117 1.20 -9.18 -9.35
C LEU A 117 1.24 -10.42 -10.23
N ASN A 118 1.62 -10.24 -11.49
CA ASN A 118 1.88 -11.35 -12.39
C ASN A 118 3.28 -11.94 -12.14
N ALA A 119 3.59 -13.04 -12.84
CA ALA A 119 4.88 -13.74 -12.69
C ALA A 119 6.08 -12.87 -13.09
N ASP A 120 5.87 -11.91 -14.00
CA ASP A 120 6.90 -10.98 -14.48
C ASP A 120 7.11 -9.78 -13.53
N GLY A 121 6.35 -9.72 -12.42
CA GLY A 121 6.44 -8.66 -11.42
C GLY A 121 5.74 -7.37 -11.81
N SER A 122 4.92 -7.37 -12.85
CA SER A 122 4.03 -6.25 -13.20
C SER A 122 2.71 -6.37 -12.44
N ILE A 123 2.09 -5.22 -12.16
CA ILE A 123 0.79 -5.15 -11.50
C ILE A 123 -0.28 -5.43 -12.54
N GLU A 124 -0.98 -6.54 -12.39
CA GLU A 124 -2.03 -6.99 -13.30
C GLU A 124 -3.04 -7.85 -12.54
N GLY A 125 -4.32 -7.51 -12.65
CA GLY A 125 -5.37 -8.24 -11.96
C GLY A 125 -5.66 -7.70 -10.56
N ILE A 126 -6.60 -8.38 -9.90
CA ILE A 126 -7.00 -8.11 -8.53
C ILE A 126 -7.01 -9.40 -7.71
N ARG A 127 -6.85 -9.26 -6.40
CA ARG A 127 -6.93 -10.32 -5.40
C ARG A 127 -7.70 -9.85 -4.17
N PHE A 128 -8.12 -10.79 -3.32
CA PHE A 128 -8.90 -10.47 -2.13
C PHE A 128 -8.00 -10.50 -0.90
N GLY A 129 -7.32 -9.40 -0.63
CA GLY A 129 -6.31 -9.32 0.41
C GLY A 129 -5.85 -7.90 0.67
N LEU A 130 -4.75 -7.77 1.39
CA LEU A 130 -4.07 -6.49 1.60
C LEU A 130 -2.76 -6.42 0.84
N GLU A 131 -2.37 -5.22 0.47
CA GLU A 131 -1.10 -4.92 -0.16
C GLU A 131 -0.15 -4.30 0.85
N ASP A 132 1.07 -4.80 0.93
CA ASP A 132 2.11 -4.22 1.78
C ASP A 132 2.62 -2.92 1.15
N GLU A 133 2.52 -1.79 1.87
CA GLU A 133 3.04 -0.51 1.40
C GLU A 133 4.57 -0.49 1.27
N SER A 134 5.27 -1.41 1.94
CA SER A 134 6.72 -1.59 1.77
C SER A 134 7.07 -2.19 0.40
N SER A 135 6.11 -2.72 -0.36
CA SER A 135 6.32 -3.07 -1.77
C SER A 135 6.50 -1.85 -2.68
N ARG A 136 6.19 -0.64 -2.17
CA ARG A 136 6.27 0.64 -2.88
C ARG A 136 7.42 1.52 -2.41
N VAL A 137 7.74 2.50 -3.24
CA VAL A 137 8.69 3.57 -2.92
C VAL A 137 8.06 4.54 -1.93
N ASN A 138 8.63 4.64 -0.73
CA ASN A 138 8.21 5.64 0.25
C ASN A 138 8.89 6.99 -0.02
N LEU A 139 8.12 7.95 -0.53
CA LEU A 139 8.59 9.29 -0.90
C LEU A 139 9.19 10.03 0.29
N ASN A 140 8.57 9.93 1.47
CA ASN A 140 9.02 10.59 2.69
C ASN A 140 10.29 9.96 3.28
N ALA A 141 10.68 8.76 2.82
CA ALA A 141 11.91 8.08 3.24
C ALA A 141 13.08 8.29 2.26
N LEU A 142 12.87 8.89 1.08
CA LEU A 142 13.90 9.06 0.06
C LEU A 142 15.11 9.86 0.56
N LEU A 143 14.87 10.95 1.29
CA LEU A 143 15.94 11.78 1.85
C LEU A 143 16.77 11.03 2.91
N MET A 144 16.12 10.16 3.70
CA MET A 144 16.82 9.31 4.65
C MET A 144 17.70 8.28 3.93
N MET A 145 17.24 7.74 2.80
CA MET A 145 18.04 6.83 1.97
C MET A 145 19.25 7.55 1.34
N GLU A 146 19.08 8.79 0.88
CA GLU A 146 20.17 9.59 0.32
C GLU A 146 21.26 9.90 1.36
N GLN A 147 20.88 10.09 2.63
CA GLN A 147 21.84 10.20 3.73
C GLN A 147 22.63 8.92 4.00
N GLN A 148 22.05 7.74 3.72
CA GLN A 148 22.73 6.46 3.89
C GLN A 148 23.64 6.12 2.70
N SER A 149 23.18 6.42 1.49
CA SER A 149 23.93 6.27 0.25
C SER A 149 23.62 7.43 -0.68
N GLU A 150 24.64 8.23 -0.97
CA GLU A 150 24.54 9.39 -1.84
C GLU A 150 23.91 9.01 -3.20
N GLY A 151 22.87 9.74 -3.60
CA GLY A 151 22.14 9.52 -4.85
C GLY A 151 21.13 8.36 -4.87
N ALA A 152 21.00 7.58 -3.78
CA ALA A 152 20.09 6.42 -3.74
C ALA A 152 18.62 6.80 -4.02
N GLY A 153 18.15 7.91 -3.42
CA GLY A 153 16.77 8.40 -3.64
C GLY A 153 16.51 8.74 -5.12
N LYS A 154 17.46 9.41 -5.77
CA LYS A 154 17.38 9.73 -7.21
C LYS A 154 17.39 8.47 -8.07
N THR A 155 18.28 7.51 -7.80
CA THR A 155 18.34 6.24 -8.53
C THR A 155 17.03 5.47 -8.46
N LEU A 156 16.41 5.44 -7.27
CA LEU A 156 15.14 4.77 -7.05
C LEU A 156 13.99 5.42 -7.85
N LEU A 157 13.93 6.75 -7.88
CA LEU A 157 12.95 7.48 -8.68
C LEU A 157 13.16 7.22 -10.18
N LEU A 158 14.40 7.27 -10.66
CA LEU A 158 14.74 7.07 -12.07
C LEU A 158 14.41 5.68 -12.61
N ALA A 159 14.25 4.68 -11.74
CA ALA A 159 13.81 3.35 -12.14
C ALA A 159 12.31 3.28 -12.45
N LEU A 160 11.53 4.27 -12.03
CA LEU A 160 10.11 4.34 -12.37
C LEU A 160 9.94 4.68 -13.85
N PRO A 161 9.09 3.96 -14.60
CA PRO A 161 8.94 4.22 -16.03
C PRO A 161 8.41 5.62 -16.30
N GLY A 162 9.02 6.29 -17.27
CA GLY A 162 8.68 7.67 -17.63
C GLY A 162 9.28 8.73 -16.70
N MET A 163 9.98 8.35 -15.62
CA MET A 163 10.68 9.31 -14.76
C MET A 163 11.92 9.87 -15.46
N THR A 164 12.09 11.18 -15.42
CA THR A 164 13.23 11.89 -15.98
C THR A 164 14.09 12.52 -14.89
N GLU A 165 15.36 12.82 -15.18
CA GLU A 165 16.28 13.41 -14.19
C GLU A 165 15.80 14.76 -13.65
N ASP A 166 15.14 15.57 -14.47
CA ASP A 166 14.57 16.85 -14.07
C ASP A 166 13.38 16.68 -13.12
N ILE A 167 12.48 15.73 -13.38
CA ILE A 167 11.36 15.47 -12.48
C ILE A 167 11.89 14.87 -11.16
N ALA A 168 12.83 13.92 -11.22
CA ALA A 168 13.41 13.33 -10.02
C ALA A 168 14.10 14.36 -9.12
N ASP A 169 14.92 15.26 -9.69
CA ASP A 169 15.55 16.34 -8.94
C ASP A 169 14.50 17.32 -8.38
N CYS A 170 13.47 17.66 -9.15
CA CYS A 170 12.39 18.54 -8.66
C CYS A 170 11.57 17.90 -7.53
N ILE A 171 11.37 16.57 -7.53
CA ILE A 171 10.70 15.86 -6.43
C ILE A 171 11.54 15.92 -5.16
N LEU A 172 12.87 15.73 -5.27
CA LEU A 172 13.76 15.77 -4.11
C LEU A 172 13.89 17.18 -3.53
N ASP A 173 14.04 18.22 -4.35
CA ASP A 173 14.04 19.65 -3.94
C ASP A 173 12.69 20.04 -3.29
N TYR A 174 11.58 19.46 -3.76
CA TYR A 174 10.28 19.77 -3.15
C TYR A 174 10.12 19.18 -1.73
N LEU A 175 10.92 18.16 -1.39
CA LEU A 175 10.84 17.38 -0.16
C LEU A 175 11.83 17.84 0.92
N ASP A 176 13.04 18.28 0.55
CA ASP A 176 14.08 18.61 1.52
C ASP A 176 13.93 19.99 2.16
N GLU A 177 14.60 20.18 3.28
CA GLU A 177 14.38 21.36 4.13
C GLU A 177 15.16 22.59 3.69
N ASP A 178 16.13 22.42 2.80
CA ASP A 178 16.99 23.52 2.34
C ASP A 178 16.40 24.24 1.11
N ASP A 179 17.12 25.24 0.61
CA ASP A 179 16.74 26.00 -0.58
C ASP A 179 17.81 25.81 -1.68
N GLU A 180 18.67 24.78 -1.57
CA GLU A 180 19.76 24.51 -2.51
C GLU A 180 19.25 23.71 -3.71
N THR A 181 19.01 24.40 -4.82
CA THR A 181 18.49 23.76 -6.04
C THR A 181 19.48 22.72 -6.60
N ARG A 182 19.01 21.47 -6.79
CA ARG A 182 19.75 20.41 -7.50
C ARG A 182 19.99 20.78 -8.98
N PRO A 183 20.90 20.09 -9.70
CA PRO A 183 21.28 20.46 -11.07
C PRO A 183 20.12 20.68 -12.05
N TYR A 184 19.05 19.90 -11.93
CA TYR A 184 17.82 20.05 -12.74
C TYR A 184 16.57 20.33 -11.90
N GLY A 185 16.75 20.60 -10.61
CA GLY A 185 15.68 20.76 -9.65
C GLY A 185 14.96 22.11 -9.72
N ALA A 186 14.09 22.34 -8.74
CA ALA A 186 13.29 23.54 -8.63
C ALA A 186 12.92 23.80 -7.18
N GLU A 187 13.21 25.02 -6.73
CA GLU A 187 13.01 25.47 -5.35
C GLU A 187 12.07 26.68 -5.28
N TYR A 188 12.06 27.35 -4.13
CA TYR A 188 11.34 28.60 -3.88
C TYR A 188 11.40 29.62 -5.04
N ASP A 189 12.57 29.84 -5.62
CA ASP A 189 12.77 30.80 -6.72
C ASP A 189 11.96 30.44 -7.98
N TYR A 190 11.71 29.16 -8.23
CA TYR A 190 10.87 28.71 -9.33
C TYR A 190 9.39 28.84 -8.98
N TYR A 191 8.95 28.26 -7.85
CA TYR A 191 7.52 28.17 -7.52
C TYR A 191 6.87 29.54 -7.25
N ASN A 192 7.65 30.51 -6.76
CA ASN A 192 7.17 31.88 -6.54
C ASN A 192 6.96 32.69 -7.85
N THR A 193 7.39 32.15 -8.99
CA THR A 193 7.13 32.76 -10.32
C THR A 193 5.83 32.29 -10.96
N LEU A 194 5.19 31.25 -10.40
CA LEU A 194 3.94 30.68 -10.91
C LEU A 194 2.73 31.58 -10.57
N ASP A 195 1.60 31.33 -11.22
CA ASP A 195 0.33 32.03 -10.98
C ASP A 195 -0.79 31.02 -10.66
N PRO A 196 -1.29 30.97 -9.40
CA PRO A 196 -0.82 31.74 -8.24
C PRO A 196 0.55 31.24 -7.73
N PRO A 197 1.39 32.11 -7.15
CA PRO A 197 2.66 31.70 -6.56
C PRO A 197 2.44 30.90 -5.28
N TYR A 198 3.27 29.90 -5.06
CA TYR A 198 3.31 29.10 -3.84
C TYR A 198 4.74 28.73 -3.47
N ASN A 199 4.92 28.22 -2.27
CA ASN A 199 6.22 27.75 -1.79
C ASN A 199 6.31 26.23 -1.96
N PRO A 200 7.52 25.69 -2.19
CA PRO A 200 7.74 24.25 -2.05
C PRO A 200 7.39 23.78 -0.62
N LYS A 201 7.12 22.48 -0.48
CA LYS A 201 6.65 21.92 0.80
C LYS A 201 7.76 21.95 1.87
N ASN A 202 9.00 21.70 1.45
CA ASN A 202 10.19 21.58 2.26
C ASN A 202 9.97 20.71 3.50
N GLY A 203 9.40 19.53 3.25
CA GLY A 203 9.01 18.59 4.28
C GLY A 203 8.19 17.43 3.72
N PRO A 204 7.73 16.53 4.60
CA PRO A 204 7.01 15.32 4.20
C PRO A 204 5.67 15.65 3.54
N LEU A 205 5.33 14.88 2.51
CA LEU A 205 4.03 14.95 1.84
C LEU A 205 2.95 14.29 2.72
N GLU A 206 1.73 14.82 2.62
CA GLU A 206 0.53 14.29 3.29
C GLU A 206 -0.33 13.46 2.32
N THR A 207 -0.26 13.77 1.02
CA THR A 207 -0.93 13.02 -0.05
C THR A 207 -0.02 12.85 -1.27
N VAL A 208 -0.17 11.73 -1.98
CA VAL A 208 0.61 11.47 -3.22
C VAL A 208 0.28 12.51 -4.29
N GLU A 209 -0.93 13.06 -4.28
CA GLU A 209 -1.40 14.09 -5.21
C GLU A 209 -0.70 15.45 -5.04
N GLU A 210 -0.02 15.70 -3.91
CA GLU A 210 0.85 16.89 -3.78
C GLU A 210 1.98 16.89 -4.82
N LEU A 211 2.34 15.74 -5.38
CA LEU A 211 3.28 15.67 -6.50
C LEU A 211 2.82 16.46 -7.73
N LEU A 212 1.52 16.70 -7.92
CA LEU A 212 1.00 17.54 -9.02
C LEU A 212 1.42 19.02 -8.89
N LEU A 213 1.91 19.44 -7.72
CA LEU A 213 2.48 20.77 -7.51
C LEU A 213 3.99 20.81 -7.84
N VAL A 214 4.62 19.66 -8.06
CA VAL A 214 6.03 19.57 -8.43
C VAL A 214 6.17 19.87 -9.91
N LYS A 215 7.20 20.64 -10.26
CA LYS A 215 7.53 20.97 -11.65
C LYS A 215 7.68 19.70 -12.50
N GLY A 216 6.96 19.65 -13.61
CA GLY A 216 7.08 18.58 -14.60
C GLY A 216 6.21 17.36 -14.34
N VAL A 217 5.61 17.23 -13.14
CA VAL A 217 4.65 16.14 -12.86
C VAL A 217 3.29 16.48 -13.47
N MET A 218 2.77 15.55 -14.26
CA MET A 218 1.47 15.68 -14.92
C MET A 218 0.49 14.62 -14.40
N PRO A 219 -0.84 14.88 -14.42
CA PRO A 219 -1.84 13.90 -14.00
C PRO A 219 -1.73 12.54 -14.70
N GLU A 220 -1.34 12.55 -15.98
CA GLU A 220 -1.18 11.35 -16.81
C GLU A 220 0.03 10.51 -16.36
N LEU A 221 1.09 11.15 -15.85
CA LEU A 221 2.25 10.47 -15.25
C LEU A 221 1.85 9.83 -13.90
N LEU A 222 1.10 10.57 -13.09
CA LEU A 222 0.77 10.17 -11.73
C LEU A 222 -0.30 9.07 -11.66
N PHE A 223 -1.37 9.20 -12.45
CA PHE A 223 -2.52 8.28 -12.39
C PHE A 223 -2.56 7.29 -13.56
N GLY A 224 -1.80 7.50 -14.62
CA GLY A 224 -1.79 6.62 -15.78
C GLY A 224 -3.14 6.60 -16.50
N ARG A 225 -3.46 5.43 -17.08
CA ARG A 225 -4.70 5.18 -17.83
C ARG A 225 -5.87 4.74 -16.95
N ASP A 226 -5.61 4.15 -15.79
CA ASP A 226 -6.64 3.70 -14.84
C ASP A 226 -7.29 4.90 -14.13
N THR A 227 -8.22 5.54 -14.83
CA THR A 227 -8.91 6.74 -14.36
C THR A 227 -9.79 6.46 -13.15
N ASN A 228 -10.35 5.25 -13.07
CA ASN A 228 -11.26 4.86 -12.01
C ASN A 228 -10.55 4.21 -10.80
N ARG A 229 -9.23 4.01 -10.89
CA ARG A 229 -8.33 3.48 -9.85
C ARG A 229 -8.76 2.13 -9.30
N ASN A 230 -9.24 1.22 -10.14
CA ASN A 230 -9.63 -0.15 -9.73
C ASN A 230 -8.49 -1.18 -9.92
N GLY A 231 -7.30 -0.76 -10.36
CA GLY A 231 -6.16 -1.63 -10.60
C GLY A 231 -6.23 -2.39 -11.93
N LEU A 232 -7.18 -2.04 -12.82
CA LEU A 232 -7.37 -2.63 -14.14
C LEU A 232 -7.64 -1.53 -15.17
N VAL A 233 -6.94 -1.56 -16.30
CA VAL A 233 -7.26 -0.65 -17.40
C VAL A 233 -8.32 -1.28 -18.30
N ASP A 234 -9.52 -0.71 -18.26
CA ASP A 234 -10.65 -1.20 -19.04
C ASP A 234 -10.59 -0.75 -20.51
N GLU A 235 -11.29 -1.45 -21.41
CA GLU A 235 -11.30 -1.12 -22.86
C GLU A 235 -11.67 0.35 -23.15
N HIS A 236 -12.53 0.95 -22.32
CA HIS A 236 -12.93 2.34 -22.45
C HIS A 236 -11.85 3.34 -21.99
N GLU A 237 -10.91 2.91 -21.14
CA GLU A 237 -9.75 3.70 -20.68
C GLU A 237 -8.57 3.55 -21.65
N TRP A 238 -8.47 2.41 -22.32
CA TRP A 238 -7.58 2.22 -23.47
C TRP A 238 -7.96 3.08 -24.68
N ALA A 239 -9.24 3.41 -24.80
CA ALA A 239 -9.74 4.24 -25.88
C ALA A 239 -9.27 5.69 -25.69
N THR A 240 -8.11 6.01 -26.26
CA THR A 240 -7.67 7.40 -26.37
C THR A 240 -8.74 8.22 -27.08
N SER A 241 -9.17 9.32 -26.46
CA SER A 241 -10.16 10.21 -27.06
C SER A 241 -9.66 10.66 -28.43
N ALA A 242 -10.54 10.76 -29.43
CA ALA A 242 -10.16 11.14 -30.80
C ALA A 242 -9.51 12.55 -30.92
N ASN A 243 -9.51 13.32 -29.82
CA ASN A 243 -8.88 14.64 -29.68
C ASN A 243 -7.67 14.63 -28.72
N THR A 244 -7.15 13.47 -28.34
CA THR A 244 -5.95 13.37 -27.47
C THR A 244 -4.75 13.88 -28.26
N ASP A 245 -3.99 14.82 -27.69
CA ASP A 245 -2.82 15.36 -28.35
C ASP A 245 -1.77 14.25 -28.57
N GLN A 246 -1.05 14.30 -29.69
CA GLN A 246 -0.02 13.29 -29.99
C GLN A 246 1.03 13.19 -28.87
N ALA A 247 1.37 14.31 -28.25
CA ALA A 247 2.30 14.37 -27.13
C ALA A 247 1.80 13.60 -25.89
N GLU A 248 0.50 13.70 -25.57
CA GLU A 248 -0.11 12.98 -24.45
C GLU A 248 -0.15 11.47 -24.72
N THR A 249 -0.43 11.08 -25.97
CA THR A 249 -0.38 9.67 -26.39
C THR A 249 1.03 9.09 -26.31
N GLU A 250 2.04 9.86 -26.72
CA GLU A 250 3.45 9.48 -26.58
C GLU A 250 3.84 9.36 -25.10
N MET A 251 3.46 10.31 -24.24
CA MET A 251 3.72 10.22 -22.79
C MET A 251 3.06 8.99 -22.16
N LEU A 252 1.77 8.74 -22.42
CA LEU A 252 1.05 7.57 -21.90
C LEU A 252 1.65 6.23 -22.40
N SER A 253 2.43 6.23 -23.49
CA SER A 253 3.17 5.05 -23.94
C SER A 253 4.48 4.81 -23.19
N MET A 254 4.98 5.84 -22.48
CA MET A 254 6.24 5.81 -21.72
C MET A 254 6.03 5.61 -20.21
N VAL A 255 4.78 5.59 -19.76
CA VAL A 255 4.36 5.55 -18.35
C VAL A 255 3.64 4.25 -18.06
N PRO A 256 3.70 3.71 -16.84
CA PRO A 256 2.95 2.52 -16.47
C PRO A 256 1.44 2.75 -16.65
N ASP A 257 0.72 1.72 -17.04
CA ASP A 257 -0.73 1.77 -17.26
C ASP A 257 -1.51 2.25 -16.02
N LEU A 258 -1.01 1.96 -14.81
CA LEU A 258 -1.58 2.38 -13.53
C LEU A 258 -0.98 3.69 -12.96
N GLY A 259 -0.07 4.33 -13.70
CA GLY A 259 0.65 5.53 -13.28
C GLY A 259 1.63 5.33 -12.13
N TRP A 260 2.32 6.39 -11.72
CA TRP A 260 3.26 6.34 -10.58
C TRP A 260 2.58 6.09 -9.23
N SER A 261 1.30 6.42 -9.09
CA SER A 261 0.54 6.22 -7.85
C SER A 261 0.42 4.75 -7.41
N SER A 262 0.64 3.79 -8.31
CA SER A 262 0.70 2.36 -7.98
C SER A 262 2.07 1.91 -7.45
N TYR A 263 3.12 2.71 -7.66
CA TYR A 263 4.51 2.41 -7.26
C TYR A 263 4.99 3.24 -6.06
N MET A 264 4.28 4.31 -5.72
CA MET A 264 4.67 5.25 -4.66
C MET A 264 3.75 5.15 -3.45
N THR A 265 4.32 5.39 -2.28
CA THR A 265 3.62 5.52 -1.01
C THR A 265 4.22 6.64 -0.17
N LEU A 266 3.50 7.06 0.85
CA LEU A 266 3.98 8.03 1.84
C LEU A 266 4.36 7.40 3.16
N VAL A 267 3.93 6.15 3.37
CA VAL A 267 4.07 5.44 4.63
C VAL A 267 4.37 3.98 4.30
N SER A 268 5.61 3.58 4.52
CA SER A 268 6.03 2.17 4.58
C SER A 268 6.83 1.95 5.85
N MET A 269 6.49 0.91 6.60
CA MET A 269 7.12 0.61 7.88
C MET A 269 7.08 -0.91 8.14
N GLU A 270 8.13 -1.41 8.78
CA GLU A 270 8.21 -2.78 9.32
C GLU A 270 8.38 -2.76 10.84
N LYS A 271 7.84 -3.77 11.52
CA LYS A 271 8.06 -3.99 12.95
C LYS A 271 9.46 -4.54 13.22
N ASN A 272 10.12 -3.96 14.21
CA ASN A 272 11.38 -4.49 14.75
C ASN A 272 11.14 -5.35 16.00
N TYR A 273 10.26 -6.34 15.88
CA TYR A 273 9.92 -7.30 16.92
C TYR A 273 10.23 -8.72 16.45
N SER A 274 10.45 -9.62 17.41
CA SER A 274 10.52 -11.05 17.13
C SER A 274 9.15 -11.60 16.75
N THR A 275 9.14 -12.81 16.20
CA THR A 275 7.93 -13.59 15.88
C THR A 275 6.97 -13.76 17.05
N THR A 276 7.49 -13.71 18.28
CA THR A 276 6.71 -13.81 19.52
C THR A 276 6.20 -12.46 20.04
N GLY A 277 6.41 -11.38 19.28
CA GLY A 277 6.04 -10.01 19.66
C GLY A 277 6.95 -9.39 20.73
N GLN A 278 8.08 -10.01 21.08
CA GLN A 278 9.08 -9.43 22.00
C GLN A 278 10.06 -8.52 21.25
N PRO A 279 10.56 -7.44 21.87
CA PRO A 279 11.56 -6.57 21.24
C PRO A 279 12.84 -7.36 20.94
N LYS A 280 13.41 -7.14 19.74
CA LYS A 280 14.67 -7.80 19.35
C LYS A 280 15.82 -7.33 20.23
N ILE A 281 16.80 -8.21 20.43
CA ILE A 281 18.03 -7.91 21.19
C ILE A 281 18.87 -6.92 20.40
N PHE A 282 19.07 -5.73 20.97
CA PHE A 282 19.89 -4.69 20.37
C PHE A 282 21.38 -4.98 20.55
N LEU A 283 22.08 -5.28 19.45
CA LEU A 283 23.49 -5.70 19.49
C LEU A 283 24.45 -4.59 19.95
N ASN A 284 24.07 -3.33 19.73
CA ASN A 284 24.89 -2.17 20.05
C ASN A 284 24.63 -1.60 21.47
N GLU A 285 24.03 -2.38 22.38
CA GLU A 285 23.75 -2.02 23.78
C GLU A 285 25.01 -1.56 24.56
N GLU A 286 24.89 -0.53 25.40
CA GLU A 286 26.06 0.02 26.12
C GLU A 286 26.66 -0.95 27.15
N ASN A 287 25.81 -1.74 27.80
CA ASN A 287 26.20 -2.68 28.84
C ASN A 287 26.40 -4.08 28.25
N LEU A 288 27.65 -4.56 28.24
CA LEU A 288 27.99 -5.85 27.63
C LEU A 288 27.53 -7.04 28.49
N GLN A 289 27.36 -6.87 29.81
CA GLN A 289 26.83 -7.93 30.67
C GLN A 289 25.35 -8.19 30.41
N THR A 290 24.56 -7.13 30.22
CA THR A 290 23.14 -7.27 29.87
C THR A 290 23.00 -7.87 28.48
N LEU A 291 23.78 -7.39 27.51
CA LEU A 291 23.83 -7.97 26.16
C LEU A 291 24.17 -9.47 26.21
N HIS A 292 25.22 -9.85 26.93
CA HIS A 292 25.63 -11.26 27.07
C HIS A 292 24.54 -12.12 27.71
N SER A 293 23.91 -11.64 28.78
CA SER A 293 22.81 -12.32 29.46
C SER A 293 21.58 -12.47 28.56
N ASN A 294 21.25 -11.45 27.75
CA ASN A 294 20.10 -11.47 26.86
C ASN A 294 20.33 -12.46 25.70
N ILE A 295 21.53 -12.46 25.10
CA ILE A 295 21.86 -13.40 24.01
C ILE A 295 21.91 -14.83 24.54
N SER A 296 22.56 -15.08 25.68
CA SER A 296 22.70 -16.44 26.25
C SER A 296 21.39 -17.03 26.79
N ALA A 297 20.32 -16.24 26.90
CA ALA A 297 18.99 -16.72 27.24
C ALA A 297 18.31 -17.46 26.07
N ILE A 298 18.64 -17.09 24.83
CA ILE A 298 18.02 -17.61 23.61
C ILE A 298 19.01 -18.47 22.81
N PHE A 299 20.26 -18.03 22.72
CA PHE A 299 21.30 -18.62 21.88
C PHE A 299 22.40 -19.30 22.70
N PRO A 300 23.21 -20.17 22.06
CA PRO A 300 24.41 -20.73 22.69
C PRO A 300 25.35 -19.65 23.21
N VAL A 301 26.00 -19.93 24.35
CA VAL A 301 26.93 -18.99 25.02
C VAL A 301 28.08 -18.56 24.09
N GLU A 302 28.47 -19.42 23.15
CA GLU A 302 29.50 -19.11 22.14
C GLU A 302 29.15 -17.90 21.27
N TYR A 303 27.85 -17.69 20.97
CA TYR A 303 27.39 -16.55 20.18
C TYR A 303 27.51 -15.26 20.99
N ALA A 304 27.09 -15.30 22.25
CA ALA A 304 27.19 -14.18 23.19
C ALA A 304 28.65 -13.77 23.41
N ASP A 305 29.54 -14.75 23.62
CA ASP A 305 30.98 -14.52 23.79
C ASP A 305 31.59 -13.89 22.54
N PHE A 306 31.27 -14.42 21.34
CA PHE A 306 31.81 -13.88 20.09
C PHE A 306 31.34 -12.45 19.81
N ILE A 307 30.04 -12.16 19.96
CA ILE A 307 29.47 -10.83 19.72
C ILE A 307 30.08 -9.82 20.70
N CYS A 308 30.20 -10.16 21.99
CA CYS A 308 30.85 -9.29 22.98
C CYS A 308 32.34 -9.09 22.65
N ALA A 309 33.06 -10.14 22.23
CA ALA A 309 34.45 -10.01 21.80
C ALA A 309 34.58 -9.09 20.58
N TYR A 310 33.70 -9.24 19.59
CA TYR A 310 33.66 -8.40 18.39
C TYR A 310 33.48 -6.92 18.75
N ARG A 311 32.64 -6.60 19.74
CA ARG A 311 32.43 -5.23 20.20
C ARG A 311 33.56 -4.65 21.05
N LEU A 312 34.33 -5.49 21.73
CA LEU A 312 35.48 -5.07 22.53
C LEU A 312 36.75 -4.84 21.70
N TYR A 313 36.96 -5.67 20.67
CA TYR A 313 38.23 -5.72 19.93
C TYR A 313 38.11 -5.42 18.43
N GLY A 314 36.91 -5.48 17.86
CA GLY A 314 36.67 -5.31 16.42
C GLY A 314 37.05 -6.53 15.58
N SER A 315 36.71 -6.49 14.29
CA SER A 315 37.13 -7.51 13.34
C SER A 315 38.63 -7.43 13.06
N SER A 316 39.36 -8.54 13.16
CA SER A 316 40.70 -8.65 12.60
C SER A 316 40.59 -8.97 11.12
N SER A 317 40.90 -8.02 10.24
CA SER A 317 41.00 -8.29 8.81
C SER A 317 42.12 -9.30 8.57
N ASN A 318 41.77 -10.53 8.18
CA ASN A 318 42.73 -11.45 7.59
C ASN A 318 43.11 -10.87 6.22
N SER A 319 44.20 -10.10 6.16
CA SER A 319 44.89 -9.88 4.90
C SER A 319 45.26 -11.25 4.33
N SER A 320 44.65 -11.61 3.21
CA SER A 320 44.93 -12.78 2.40
C SER A 320 46.44 -13.11 2.37
N GLY A 321 46.81 -14.31 2.84
CA GLY A 321 48.11 -14.93 2.52
C GLY A 321 49.18 -15.00 3.62
N GLY A 322 48.88 -14.63 4.87
CA GLY A 322 49.82 -14.77 5.97
C GLY A 322 49.51 -15.97 6.87
N ASN A 323 50.33 -17.03 6.80
CA ASN A 323 50.33 -18.14 7.76
C ASN A 323 50.73 -17.60 9.16
N SER A 324 49.78 -17.00 9.88
CA SER A 324 49.96 -16.57 11.26
C SER A 324 49.47 -17.68 12.19
N GLY A 325 50.43 -18.35 12.83
CA GLY A 325 50.20 -19.41 13.81
C GLY A 325 49.64 -18.89 15.13
N GLY A 326 48.53 -18.15 15.09
CA GLY A 326 47.72 -17.87 16.26
C GLY A 326 46.90 -19.10 16.62
N GLN A 327 47.01 -19.59 17.85
CA GLN A 327 46.14 -20.66 18.32
C GLN A 327 44.69 -20.17 18.26
N SER A 328 43.82 -20.92 17.56
CA SER A 328 42.37 -20.71 17.62
C SER A 328 41.89 -21.13 19.00
N VAL A 329 41.25 -20.21 19.72
CA VAL A 329 40.72 -20.45 21.06
C VAL A 329 39.21 -20.60 20.94
N SER A 330 38.62 -21.62 21.58
CA SER A 330 37.17 -21.90 21.53
C SER A 330 36.36 -21.15 22.58
N SER A 331 37.01 -20.61 23.62
CA SER A 331 36.35 -19.83 24.67
C SER A 331 37.31 -18.79 25.25
N VAL A 332 36.82 -17.59 25.53
CA VAL A 332 37.62 -16.50 26.11
C VAL A 332 36.89 -15.97 27.34
N GLN A 333 37.61 -15.85 28.45
CA GLN A 333 37.12 -15.09 29.61
C GLN A 333 37.22 -13.59 29.27
N LEU A 334 36.10 -13.01 28.86
CA LEU A 334 36.00 -11.61 28.49
C LEU A 334 35.75 -10.76 29.74
N ASP A 335 36.50 -9.66 29.87
CA ASP A 335 36.20 -8.62 30.85
C ASP A 335 35.09 -7.72 30.30
N LEU A 336 33.85 -8.10 30.55
CA LEU A 336 32.66 -7.39 30.08
C LEU A 336 32.48 -6.03 30.77
N THR A 337 33.29 -5.67 31.79
CA THR A 337 33.19 -4.36 32.48
C THR A 337 33.80 -3.21 31.66
N GLN A 338 34.52 -3.54 30.60
CA GLN A 338 35.11 -2.59 29.67
C GLN A 338 34.04 -2.02 28.74
N PRO A 339 34.10 -0.72 28.39
CA PRO A 339 33.21 -0.16 27.37
C PRO A 339 33.52 -0.76 25.99
N ALA A 340 32.48 -0.98 25.19
CA ALA A 340 32.62 -1.40 23.80
C ALA A 340 33.42 -0.37 22.99
N LYS A 341 34.31 -0.82 22.11
CA LYS A 341 35.14 0.04 21.25
C LYS A 341 34.60 0.17 19.84
N THR A 342 33.86 -0.84 19.38
CA THR A 342 33.32 -0.91 18.02
C THR A 342 31.81 -1.11 18.06
N GLN A 343 31.13 -0.48 17.10
CA GLN A 343 29.73 -0.74 16.80
C GLN A 343 29.63 -1.69 15.61
N ILE A 344 28.63 -2.56 15.63
CA ILE A 344 28.29 -3.42 14.51
C ILE A 344 27.45 -2.59 13.54
N ALA A 345 27.97 -2.36 12.34
CA ALA A 345 27.29 -1.58 11.30
C ALA A 345 26.23 -2.43 10.59
N ASN A 346 26.61 -3.65 10.17
CA ASN A 346 25.69 -4.62 9.60
C ASN A 346 25.73 -5.93 10.37
N MET A 347 24.57 -6.55 10.53
CA MET A 347 24.45 -7.84 11.19
C MET A 347 25.27 -8.94 10.48
N LEU A 348 25.36 -8.85 9.15
CA LEU A 348 26.12 -9.75 8.29
C LEU A 348 27.64 -9.62 8.45
N ASP A 349 28.15 -8.58 9.12
CA ASP A 349 29.58 -8.43 9.42
C ASP A 349 30.11 -9.46 10.41
N LEU A 350 29.22 -10.17 11.10
CA LEU A 350 29.55 -11.26 12.02
C LEU A 350 29.88 -12.56 11.28
N ILE A 351 29.45 -12.72 10.03
CA ILE A 351 29.61 -13.94 9.23
C ILE A 351 31.06 -14.06 8.77
N GLY A 352 31.69 -15.20 9.04
CA GLY A 352 33.09 -15.46 8.66
C GLY A 352 34.14 -14.57 9.34
N ALA A 353 33.73 -13.68 10.24
CA ALA A 353 34.62 -12.77 10.93
C ALA A 353 35.59 -13.49 11.90
N SER A 354 36.69 -12.83 12.21
CA SER A 354 37.62 -13.28 13.25
C SER A 354 37.97 -12.10 14.13
N VAL A 355 38.16 -12.35 15.43
CA VAL A 355 38.47 -11.32 16.43
C VAL A 355 39.81 -11.67 17.07
N SER A 356 40.73 -10.71 17.11
CA SER A 356 42.01 -10.87 17.79
C SER A 356 41.84 -10.52 19.28
N VAL A 357 41.97 -11.52 20.13
CA VAL A 357 41.83 -11.42 21.59
C VAL A 357 43.21 -11.66 22.22
N PRO A 358 43.51 -11.15 23.44
CA PRO A 358 44.86 -11.25 24.02
C PRO A 358 45.40 -12.69 24.13
N ASN A 359 44.52 -13.70 24.16
CA ASN A 359 44.85 -15.11 24.30
C ASN A 359 44.82 -15.90 22.97
N GLY A 360 44.57 -15.26 21.83
CA GLY A 360 44.54 -15.90 20.51
C GLY A 360 43.49 -15.30 19.57
N THR A 361 43.22 -15.96 18.45
CA THR A 361 42.18 -15.52 17.51
C THR A 361 40.91 -16.32 17.75
N LEU A 362 39.82 -15.62 18.06
CA LEU A 362 38.49 -16.20 18.16
C LEU A 362 37.84 -16.17 16.77
N LYS A 363 37.49 -17.34 16.23
CA LYS A 363 36.77 -17.45 14.96
C LYS A 363 35.28 -17.25 15.18
N SER A 364 34.59 -16.68 14.20
CA SER A 364 33.14 -16.57 14.23
C SER A 364 32.49 -17.95 14.29
N PRO A 365 31.47 -18.14 15.15
CA PRO A 365 30.62 -19.32 15.11
C PRO A 365 29.67 -19.31 13.90
N PHE A 366 29.57 -18.19 13.20
CA PHE A 366 28.77 -18.00 11.99
C PHE A 366 29.61 -18.32 10.75
N GLU A 367 29.49 -19.56 10.26
CA GLU A 367 30.21 -20.02 9.08
C GLU A 367 29.65 -19.39 7.80
N ASP A 368 30.56 -18.98 6.91
CA ASP A 368 30.25 -18.48 5.56
C ASP A 368 30.04 -19.67 4.60
N SER A 369 28.99 -20.45 4.87
CA SER A 369 28.51 -21.50 3.98
C SER A 369 27.00 -21.43 3.87
N VAL A 370 26.48 -21.58 2.64
CA VAL A 370 25.04 -21.49 2.35
C VAL A 370 24.21 -22.45 3.22
N VAL A 371 24.74 -23.66 3.47
CA VAL A 371 24.06 -24.66 4.30
C VAL A 371 23.97 -24.22 5.76
N ALA A 372 25.04 -23.67 6.32
CA ALA A 372 25.03 -23.16 7.70
C ALA A 372 24.13 -21.92 7.81
N MET A 373 24.25 -20.99 6.87
CA MET A 373 23.47 -19.74 6.82
C MET A 373 21.96 -19.99 6.81
N ASN A 374 21.48 -20.99 6.07
CA ASN A 374 20.06 -21.37 6.05
C ASN A 374 19.52 -21.82 7.41
N ILE A 375 20.37 -22.22 8.35
CA ILE A 375 19.97 -22.69 9.68
C ILE A 375 19.98 -21.54 10.69
N TYR A 376 21.09 -20.80 10.79
CA TYR A 376 21.24 -19.80 11.86
C TYR A 376 20.73 -18.40 11.48
N LEU A 377 20.69 -18.02 10.19
CA LEU A 377 20.29 -16.66 9.82
C LEU A 377 18.84 -16.34 10.16
N PRO A 378 17.85 -17.20 9.89
CA PRO A 378 16.46 -16.88 10.23
C PRO A 378 16.30 -16.65 11.74
N GLU A 379 16.85 -17.53 12.58
CA GLU A 379 16.80 -17.36 14.03
C GLU A 379 17.48 -16.06 14.50
N LEU A 380 18.62 -15.74 13.89
CA LEU A 380 19.39 -14.54 14.22
C LEU A 380 18.63 -13.26 13.82
N MET A 381 18.07 -13.22 12.61
CA MET A 381 17.27 -12.10 12.09
C MET A 381 15.94 -11.91 12.87
N ASP A 382 15.34 -13.00 13.36
CA ASP A 382 14.12 -12.95 14.17
C ASP A 382 14.36 -12.34 15.56
N ASN A 383 15.53 -12.56 16.16
CA ASN A 383 15.76 -12.24 17.57
C ASN A 383 16.72 -11.08 17.83
N MET A 384 17.53 -10.66 16.87
CA MET A 384 18.56 -9.63 17.06
C MET A 384 18.37 -8.47 16.08
N THR A 385 18.83 -7.28 16.47
CA THR A 385 18.72 -6.06 15.66
C THR A 385 19.89 -5.10 15.91
N ILE A 386 20.21 -4.29 14.89
CA ILE A 386 21.18 -3.21 14.97
C ILE A 386 20.52 -1.83 15.14
N ASN A 387 19.18 -1.76 15.01
CA ASN A 387 18.42 -0.54 15.19
C ASN A 387 17.61 -0.66 16.48
N PRO A 388 17.72 0.28 17.45
CA PRO A 388 16.94 0.22 18.68
C PRO A 388 15.48 0.67 18.50
N SER A 389 15.14 1.28 17.35
CA SER A 389 13.78 1.72 17.06
C SER A 389 12.82 0.54 16.94
N PRO A 390 11.61 0.59 17.53
CA PRO A 390 10.61 -0.48 17.41
C PRO A 390 10.03 -0.61 15.99
N VAL A 391 10.22 0.40 15.15
CA VAL A 391 9.71 0.46 13.77
C VAL A 391 10.81 0.99 12.85
N ILE A 392 10.93 0.40 11.67
CA ILE A 392 11.91 0.81 10.65
C ILE A 392 11.15 1.28 9.40
N PRO A 393 11.20 2.57 9.05
CA PRO A 393 10.50 3.09 7.89
C PRO A 393 11.31 2.93 6.60
N GLY A 394 10.62 2.84 5.46
CA GLY A 394 11.22 3.08 4.14
C GLY A 394 11.90 1.88 3.47
N ARG A 395 12.13 0.75 4.14
CA ARG A 395 12.70 -0.44 3.49
C ARG A 395 11.71 -1.05 2.50
N ILE A 396 12.24 -1.64 1.43
CA ILE A 396 11.48 -2.18 0.30
C ILE A 396 11.32 -3.69 0.45
N ASN A 397 10.07 -4.17 0.45
CA ASN A 397 9.74 -5.58 0.56
C ASN A 397 10.02 -6.32 -0.76
N ILE A 398 11.06 -7.14 -0.78
CA ILE A 398 11.47 -7.88 -1.99
C ILE A 398 10.50 -9.00 -2.40
N ASN A 399 9.68 -9.48 -1.47
CA ASN A 399 8.73 -10.56 -1.73
C ASN A 399 7.53 -10.08 -2.55
N GLN A 400 7.17 -8.80 -2.45
CA GLN A 400 5.99 -8.22 -3.09
C GLN A 400 6.29 -6.98 -3.96
N ALA A 401 7.51 -6.45 -3.99
CA ALA A 401 7.83 -5.28 -4.82
C ALA A 401 7.70 -5.57 -6.34
N PRO A 402 7.12 -4.67 -7.13
CA PRO A 402 7.17 -4.72 -8.60
C PRO A 402 8.59 -4.72 -9.16
N TYR A 403 8.74 -5.19 -10.41
CA TYR A 403 10.02 -5.27 -11.13
C TYR A 403 10.77 -3.93 -11.14
N GLU A 404 10.06 -2.85 -11.45
CA GLU A 404 10.63 -1.50 -11.60
C GLU A 404 11.24 -0.99 -10.29
N ILE A 405 10.57 -1.28 -9.17
CA ILE A 405 11.04 -0.89 -7.83
C ILE A 405 12.27 -1.69 -7.43
N LEU A 406 12.28 -3.00 -7.73
CA LEU A 406 13.44 -3.86 -7.46
C LEU A 406 14.67 -3.39 -8.24
N LEU A 407 14.49 -2.98 -9.50
CA LEU A 407 15.57 -2.46 -10.33
C LEU A 407 16.12 -1.11 -9.84
N GLY A 408 15.29 -0.30 -9.18
CA GLY A 408 15.69 1.00 -8.63
C GLY A 408 16.55 0.94 -7.38
N ILE A 409 16.64 -0.22 -6.72
CA ILE A 409 17.45 -0.35 -5.50
C ILE A 409 18.94 -0.28 -5.87
N PRO A 410 19.74 0.56 -5.20
CA PRO A 410 21.17 0.66 -5.47
C PRO A 410 21.89 -0.69 -5.35
N GLY A 411 22.56 -1.11 -6.43
CA GLY A 411 23.29 -2.39 -6.47
C GLY A 411 22.47 -3.60 -6.92
N MET A 412 21.19 -3.42 -7.27
CA MET A 412 20.40 -4.46 -7.95
C MET A 412 20.63 -4.44 -9.46
N GLU A 413 21.12 -5.55 -10.00
CA GLU A 413 21.24 -5.74 -11.45
C GLU A 413 20.03 -6.51 -11.99
N GLU A 414 19.71 -6.34 -13.28
CA GLU A 414 18.60 -7.05 -13.95
C GLU A 414 18.66 -8.58 -13.76
N SER A 415 19.88 -9.14 -13.71
CA SER A 415 20.10 -10.57 -13.49
C SER A 415 19.70 -11.04 -12.08
N ILE A 416 19.93 -10.20 -11.07
CA ILE A 416 19.55 -10.44 -9.68
C ILE A 416 18.03 -10.33 -9.55
N VAL A 417 17.45 -9.27 -10.11
CA VAL A 417 15.99 -9.03 -10.08
C VAL A 417 15.24 -10.19 -10.74
N SER A 418 15.70 -10.65 -11.91
CA SER A 418 15.07 -11.78 -12.61
C SER A 418 15.08 -13.06 -11.77
N GLN A 419 16.19 -13.35 -11.07
CA GLN A 419 16.28 -14.51 -10.18
C GLN A 419 15.40 -14.36 -8.94
N ILE A 420 15.25 -13.14 -8.41
CA ILE A 420 14.33 -12.85 -7.30
C ILE A 420 12.90 -13.12 -7.74
N LEU A 421 12.47 -12.60 -8.90
CA LEU A 421 11.12 -12.81 -9.41
C LEU A 421 10.82 -14.30 -9.66
N GLU A 422 11.79 -15.06 -10.16
CA GLU A 422 11.63 -16.50 -10.42
C GLU A 422 11.49 -17.33 -9.12
N GLN A 423 12.16 -16.93 -8.04
CA GLN A 423 12.27 -17.73 -6.81
C GLN A 423 11.41 -17.21 -5.65
N ARG A 424 10.97 -15.95 -5.68
CA ARG A 424 10.23 -15.34 -4.56
C ARG A 424 8.88 -16.01 -4.35
N ILE A 425 8.46 -16.04 -3.09
CA ILE A 425 7.13 -16.45 -2.69
C ILE A 425 6.47 -15.23 -2.03
N PRO A 426 5.38 -14.66 -2.59
CA PRO A 426 4.78 -13.42 -2.07
C PRO A 426 4.30 -13.50 -0.62
N THR A 427 3.91 -14.70 -0.18
CA THR A 427 3.58 -15.01 1.21
C THR A 427 4.62 -16.01 1.72
N PRO A 428 5.45 -15.64 2.71
CA PRO A 428 6.43 -16.56 3.28
C PRO A 428 5.78 -17.86 3.74
N ASP A 429 6.40 -18.99 3.42
CA ASP A 429 5.93 -20.31 3.85
C ASP A 429 6.14 -20.47 5.37
N PRO A 430 5.09 -20.75 6.16
CA PRO A 430 5.23 -21.01 7.59
C PRO A 430 6.19 -22.17 7.91
N GLU A 431 6.30 -23.16 7.01
CA GLU A 431 7.21 -24.30 7.19
C GLU A 431 8.66 -23.95 6.83
N ASN A 432 8.88 -22.88 6.06
CA ASN A 432 10.20 -22.42 5.65
C ASN A 432 10.42 -20.91 5.95
N PRO A 433 10.81 -20.57 7.20
CA PRO A 433 10.91 -19.19 7.65
C PRO A 433 12.04 -18.40 7.00
N ILE A 434 12.88 -19.04 6.15
CA ILE A 434 13.99 -18.37 5.47
C ILE A 434 13.46 -17.20 4.63
N THR A 435 12.32 -17.37 3.95
CA THR A 435 11.72 -16.37 3.05
C THR A 435 11.11 -15.16 3.77
N ARG A 436 10.97 -15.22 5.10
CA ARG A 436 10.46 -14.09 5.91
C ARG A 436 11.44 -12.93 5.97
N HIS A 437 12.74 -13.20 5.86
CA HIS A 437 13.78 -12.18 5.95
C HIS A 437 14.43 -11.93 4.61
N GLU A 438 14.86 -10.70 4.39
CA GLU A 438 15.58 -10.25 3.21
C GLU A 438 16.84 -11.09 2.91
N THR A 439 17.39 -11.77 3.91
CA THR A 439 18.59 -12.61 3.75
C THR A 439 18.37 -13.84 2.86
N TRP A 440 17.14 -14.19 2.48
CA TRP A 440 16.89 -15.36 1.64
C TRP A 440 17.60 -15.28 0.28
N ILE A 441 17.81 -14.09 -0.28
CA ILE A 441 18.55 -13.92 -1.54
C ILE A 441 20.04 -14.29 -1.41
N LEU A 442 20.61 -14.12 -0.21
CA LEU A 442 21.97 -14.56 0.11
C LEU A 442 22.01 -16.08 0.28
N THR A 443 21.01 -16.65 0.95
CA THR A 443 20.99 -18.10 1.22
C THR A 443 20.60 -18.94 0.00
N GLN A 444 19.96 -18.35 -1.01
CA GLN A 444 19.77 -18.97 -2.33
C GLN A 444 20.98 -18.76 -3.28
N GLY A 445 21.98 -17.99 -2.85
CA GLY A 445 23.18 -17.72 -3.64
C GLY A 445 22.95 -16.78 -4.83
N ILE A 446 21.88 -15.97 -4.80
CA ILE A 446 21.58 -14.95 -5.82
C ILE A 446 22.59 -13.80 -5.68
N VAL A 447 22.91 -13.42 -4.44
CA VAL A 447 23.86 -12.36 -4.11
C VAL A 447 25.00 -12.87 -3.25
N THR A 448 26.16 -12.20 -3.37
CA THR A 448 27.31 -12.45 -2.47
C THR A 448 27.12 -11.76 -1.12
N LEU A 449 27.85 -12.20 -0.09
CA LEU A 449 27.81 -11.58 1.25
C LEU A 449 28.09 -10.07 1.21
N GLU A 450 29.05 -9.64 0.38
CA GLU A 450 29.41 -8.22 0.25
C GLU A 450 28.31 -7.41 -0.45
N GLN A 451 27.67 -7.95 -1.49
CA GLN A 451 26.51 -7.32 -2.12
C GLN A 451 25.31 -7.26 -1.17
N MET A 452 25.10 -8.32 -0.36
CA MET A 452 24.02 -8.33 0.61
C MET A 452 24.20 -7.26 1.69
N LYS A 453 25.44 -6.98 2.13
CA LYS A 453 25.72 -5.90 3.08
C LYS A 453 25.36 -4.53 2.54
N THR A 454 25.56 -4.28 1.24
CA THR A 454 25.17 -3.02 0.61
C THR A 454 23.66 -2.91 0.40
N LEU A 455 22.97 -4.03 0.17
CA LEU A 455 21.52 -4.07 -0.05
C LEU A 455 20.71 -4.01 1.26
N SER A 456 21.21 -4.63 2.33
CA SER A 456 20.54 -4.79 3.63
C SER A 456 19.81 -3.54 4.14
N PRO A 457 20.39 -2.31 4.07
CA PRO A 457 19.71 -1.11 4.55
C PRO A 457 18.45 -0.73 3.75
N PHE A 458 18.34 -1.15 2.49
CA PHE A 458 17.26 -0.76 1.59
C PHE A 458 16.12 -1.78 1.49
N ILE A 459 16.38 -3.05 1.76
CA ILE A 459 15.44 -4.14 1.50
C ILE A 459 14.93 -4.79 2.78
N CYS A 460 13.69 -5.26 2.80
CA CYS A 460 13.10 -6.07 3.86
C CYS A 460 12.35 -7.29 3.28
N GLY A 461 11.96 -8.24 4.13
CA GLY A 461 11.15 -9.40 3.74
C GLY A 461 9.64 -9.20 3.90
N GLY A 462 9.20 -8.10 4.52
CA GLY A 462 7.80 -7.79 4.74
C GLY A 462 7.62 -6.50 5.52
N GLY A 463 6.50 -5.82 5.29
CA GLY A 463 6.04 -4.66 6.04
C GLY A 463 4.77 -4.92 6.84
N ASP A 464 4.50 -4.00 7.76
CA ASP A 464 3.37 -4.00 8.69
C ASP A 464 2.39 -2.85 8.43
N VAL A 465 2.52 -2.18 7.29
CA VAL A 465 1.57 -1.15 6.83
C VAL A 465 0.89 -1.66 5.57
N TYR A 466 -0.44 -1.70 5.61
CA TYR A 466 -1.24 -2.39 4.60
C TYR A 466 -2.23 -1.46 3.92
N ARG A 467 -2.35 -1.56 2.61
CA ARG A 467 -3.39 -0.91 1.78
C ARG A 467 -4.45 -1.90 1.37
N ALA A 468 -5.69 -1.40 1.30
CA ALA A 468 -6.78 -2.12 0.65
C ALA A 468 -7.81 -1.15 0.08
N GLN A 469 -8.52 -1.61 -0.95
CA GLN A 469 -9.79 -1.02 -1.36
C GLN A 469 -10.94 -1.82 -0.76
N VAL A 470 -11.84 -1.16 -0.04
CA VAL A 470 -13.04 -1.77 0.55
C VAL A 470 -14.26 -1.28 -0.19
N VAL A 471 -15.00 -2.21 -0.79
CA VAL A 471 -16.23 -1.93 -1.54
C VAL A 471 -17.41 -2.50 -0.78
N GLY A 472 -18.26 -1.64 -0.23
CA GLY A 472 -19.55 -2.01 0.35
C GLY A 472 -20.66 -1.80 -0.68
N TYR A 473 -21.56 -2.77 -0.85
CA TYR A 473 -22.59 -2.71 -1.88
C TYR A 473 -23.82 -3.54 -1.49
N PHE A 474 -24.95 -3.21 -2.13
CA PHE A 474 -26.14 -4.05 -2.11
C PHE A 474 -26.17 -5.01 -3.31
N GLU A 475 -26.74 -6.20 -3.16
CA GLU A 475 -26.78 -7.21 -4.24
C GLU A 475 -27.54 -6.74 -5.50
N ASP A 476 -28.42 -5.72 -5.37
CA ASP A 476 -29.09 -5.10 -6.52
C ASP A 476 -28.22 -4.12 -7.31
N GLY A 477 -27.02 -3.81 -6.81
CA GLY A 477 -26.03 -2.95 -7.42
C GLY A 477 -26.37 -1.46 -7.46
N LYS A 478 -27.51 -1.03 -6.91
CA LYS A 478 -27.97 0.37 -7.02
C LYS A 478 -27.31 1.31 -6.02
N ALA A 479 -26.82 0.79 -4.91
CA ALA A 479 -26.09 1.54 -3.89
C ALA A 479 -24.78 0.83 -3.55
N PHE A 480 -23.70 1.61 -3.54
CA PHE A 480 -22.35 1.15 -3.27
C PHE A 480 -21.51 2.28 -2.68
N SER A 481 -20.46 1.93 -1.94
CA SER A 481 -19.45 2.85 -1.42
C SER A 481 -18.10 2.18 -1.58
N ARG A 482 -17.12 2.90 -2.14
CA ARG A 482 -15.75 2.39 -2.31
C ARG A 482 -14.80 3.28 -1.54
N HIS A 483 -14.03 2.68 -0.65
CA HIS A 483 -13.03 3.38 0.14
C HIS A 483 -11.65 2.80 -0.10
N GLU A 484 -10.65 3.66 -0.17
CA GLU A 484 -9.25 3.29 -0.07
C GLU A 484 -8.80 3.54 1.37
N VAL A 485 -8.12 2.55 1.95
CA VAL A 485 -7.61 2.63 3.32
C VAL A 485 -6.17 2.17 3.40
N VAL A 486 -5.38 2.85 4.22
CA VAL A 486 -4.03 2.43 4.63
C VAL A 486 -4.04 2.27 6.14
N LEU A 487 -3.64 1.09 6.61
CA LEU A 487 -3.67 0.66 8.00
C LEU A 487 -2.24 0.42 8.46
N ASP A 488 -1.81 1.18 9.47
CA ASP A 488 -0.56 0.95 10.19
C ASP A 488 -0.81 -0.11 11.26
N ALA A 489 -0.34 -1.34 11.03
CA ALA A 489 -0.40 -2.43 11.99
C ALA A 489 0.91 -2.58 12.79
N THR A 490 1.85 -1.63 12.74
CA THR A 490 3.13 -1.67 13.49
C THR A 490 2.93 -1.66 15.00
N GLN A 491 1.80 -1.11 15.46
CA GLN A 491 1.42 -1.02 16.86
C GLN A 491 0.41 -2.11 17.22
N PRO A 492 0.30 -2.50 18.51
CA PRO A 492 -0.68 -3.50 18.94
C PRO A 492 -2.12 -3.18 18.52
N GLN A 493 -2.46 -1.89 18.44
CA GLN A 493 -3.73 -1.43 17.90
C GLN A 493 -3.48 -0.79 16.52
N PRO A 494 -3.99 -1.40 15.44
CA PRO A 494 -3.83 -0.83 14.11
C PRO A 494 -4.46 0.55 13.98
N LYS A 495 -3.76 1.46 13.31
CA LYS A 495 -4.21 2.84 13.09
C LYS A 495 -4.52 3.07 11.63
N VAL A 496 -5.69 3.65 11.34
CA VAL A 496 -6.02 4.13 9.99
C VAL A 496 -5.19 5.38 9.70
N MET A 497 -4.26 5.28 8.75
CA MET A 497 -3.38 6.36 8.31
C MET A 497 -3.99 7.15 7.16
N LEU A 498 -4.61 6.45 6.20
CA LEU A 498 -5.35 7.04 5.10
C LEU A 498 -6.76 6.46 5.08
N TRP A 499 -7.75 7.35 4.90
CA TRP A 499 -9.11 6.97 4.57
C TRP A 499 -9.59 7.89 3.46
N ARG A 500 -9.91 7.33 2.30
CA ARG A 500 -10.33 8.08 1.12
C ARG A 500 -11.59 7.50 0.53
N ASP A 501 -12.57 8.36 0.30
CA ASP A 501 -13.79 7.98 -0.43
C ASP A 501 -13.52 8.06 -1.93
N MET A 502 -13.66 6.91 -2.61
CA MET A 502 -13.50 6.75 -4.06
C MET A 502 -14.83 6.42 -4.75
N THR A 503 -15.95 6.63 -4.06
CA THR A 503 -17.28 6.30 -4.60
C THR A 503 -17.61 7.10 -5.85
N GLU A 504 -17.09 8.32 -5.98
CA GLU A 504 -17.26 9.17 -7.17
C GLU A 504 -16.64 8.57 -8.43
N LEU A 505 -15.58 7.78 -8.27
CA LEU A 505 -14.93 7.04 -9.36
C LEU A 505 -15.68 5.76 -9.73
N GLY A 506 -16.85 5.52 -9.13
CA GLY A 506 -17.67 4.32 -9.35
C GLY A 506 -17.29 3.15 -8.45
N ARG A 507 -17.94 2.01 -8.69
CA ARG A 507 -17.77 0.79 -7.88
C ARG A 507 -16.44 0.05 -8.15
N GLY A 508 -15.77 0.37 -9.25
CA GLY A 508 -14.54 -0.28 -9.71
C GLY A 508 -14.78 -1.64 -10.37
N HIS A 509 -15.51 -2.55 -9.73
CA HIS A 509 -15.70 -3.92 -10.23
C HIS A 509 -17.18 -4.33 -10.36
N PRO A 510 -17.49 -5.29 -11.26
CA PRO A 510 -18.82 -5.88 -11.35
C PRO A 510 -19.16 -6.73 -10.13
N LEU A 511 -20.46 -6.95 -9.88
CA LEU A 511 -20.93 -7.65 -8.68
C LEU A 511 -20.51 -9.12 -8.63
N GLU A 512 -20.35 -9.79 -9.78
CA GLU A 512 -19.93 -11.20 -9.80
C GLU A 512 -18.51 -11.37 -9.25
N VAL A 513 -17.63 -10.44 -9.62
CA VAL A 513 -16.26 -10.37 -9.09
C VAL A 513 -16.31 -10.14 -7.59
N LEU A 514 -17.11 -9.19 -7.12
CA LEU A 514 -17.22 -8.87 -5.69
C LEU A 514 -17.81 -10.01 -4.84
N GLY A 515 -18.39 -11.06 -5.44
CA GLY A 515 -18.87 -12.23 -4.72
C GLY A 515 -20.39 -12.32 -4.60
N VAL A 516 -21.13 -11.59 -5.45
CA VAL A 516 -22.56 -11.88 -5.66
C VAL A 516 -22.67 -13.01 -6.67
N GLU A 517 -23.06 -14.18 -6.20
CA GLU A 517 -23.54 -15.23 -7.08
C GLU A 517 -24.88 -14.77 -7.65
N LEU A 518 -24.89 -14.29 -8.89
CA LEU A 518 -26.13 -14.22 -9.66
C LEU A 518 -26.66 -15.65 -9.70
N GLY A 519 -27.76 -15.90 -9.00
CA GLY A 519 -28.49 -17.15 -9.16
C GLY A 519 -28.77 -17.32 -10.64
N LEU A 520 -28.03 -18.21 -11.30
CA LEU A 520 -28.54 -18.88 -12.47
C LEU A 520 -29.80 -19.55 -11.95
N ASP A 521 -30.95 -18.95 -12.28
CA ASP A 521 -32.23 -19.59 -12.15
C ASP A 521 -32.03 -21.00 -12.73
N ASP A 522 -32.15 -22.04 -11.91
CA ASP A 522 -32.29 -23.44 -12.34
C ASP A 522 -33.64 -23.57 -13.07
N GLY A 523 -33.76 -22.80 -14.16
CA GLY A 523 -34.88 -22.70 -15.05
C GLY A 523 -34.88 -23.93 -15.94
N GLN A 524 -35.45 -25.00 -15.40
CA GLN A 524 -36.16 -26.04 -16.12
C GLN A 524 -35.69 -26.30 -17.56
N ILE A 525 -34.64 -27.11 -17.69
CA ILE A 525 -34.52 -27.96 -18.88
C ILE A 525 -35.32 -29.23 -18.56
N ASN A 526 -36.60 -29.23 -18.91
CA ASN A 526 -37.41 -30.44 -19.11
C ASN A 526 -37.88 -30.49 -20.56
#